data_AF-A0A258R540-F1
#
_entry.id   AF-A0A258R540-F1
#
_cell.length_a   1.000
_cell.length_b   1.000
_cell.length_c   1.000
_cell.angle_alpha   90.00
_cell.angle_beta   90.00
_cell.angle_gamma   90.00
#
_symmetry.space_group_name_H-M   'P 1'
#
loop_
_entity.id
_entity.type
_entity.pdbx_description
1 polymer ?
#
loop_
_entity_poly.entity_id
_entity_poly.type
_entity_poly.pdbx_seq_one_letter_code
_entity_poly.pdbx_strand_id
1 'polypeptide(L)'
;MCDRPSRGSPRHRPRCSRAARFIFPPRMQARVPSMTDLPYIHRVSLDDVPAHGLAVTLVPDEAQRAALARFVDIPAVHSLTADLRISLVGAGAHVTGRLKAQVRQISVVSLEPFDTDLEEEIDVHFAPEEAIAARAVDVDDPEAELDQPDAIVDGGIDLGHLVTEFLSLALDPYPRMPGEEFETVAEAPEALSPFAELARLKDKS
;
A
#
# COMPACT_ATOMS: atom_id res chain seq x y z
N MET A 1 37.11 -27.34 78.12
CA MET A 1 38.19 -26.58 77.49
C MET A 1 37.81 -26.47 76.01
N CYS A 2 37.03 -25.46 75.65
CA CYS A 2 37.46 -24.15 75.10
C CYS A 2 37.95 -24.34 73.64
N ASP A 3 37.53 -23.63 72.61
CA ASP A 3 36.64 -22.47 72.45
C ASP A 3 36.29 -22.33 70.96
N ARG A 4 35.18 -21.64 70.63
CA ARG A 4 34.88 -21.09 69.30
C ARG A 4 35.25 -19.60 69.32
N PRO A 5 35.77 -18.99 68.23
CA PRO A 5 34.93 -18.01 67.50
C PRO A 5 35.22 -17.98 65.98
N SER A 6 34.21 -18.05 65.11
CA SER A 6 33.56 -16.97 64.34
C SER A 6 34.43 -15.77 63.88
N ARG A 7 34.53 -15.56 62.55
CA ARG A 7 34.16 -14.36 61.75
C ARG A 7 35.10 -14.13 60.57
N GLY A 8 34.53 -13.71 59.44
CA GLY A 8 35.22 -12.82 58.50
C GLY A 8 35.18 -13.22 57.03
N SER A 9 34.11 -12.83 56.32
CA SER A 9 34.10 -12.72 54.86
C SER A 9 35.16 -11.72 54.36
N PRO A 10 35.63 -11.87 53.12
CA PRO A 10 35.72 -10.74 52.21
C PRO A 10 34.81 -10.97 51.00
N ARG A 11 33.82 -10.08 50.86
CA ARG A 11 33.03 -9.94 49.65
C ARG A 11 33.96 -9.56 48.50
N HIS A 12 34.22 -10.47 47.57
CA HIS A 12 34.82 -10.12 46.30
C HIS A 12 33.69 -9.66 45.37
N ARG A 13 33.58 -8.34 45.17
CA ARG A 13 32.75 -7.76 44.11
C ARG A 13 33.51 -7.87 42.80
N PRO A 14 33.07 -8.67 41.80
CA PRO A 14 33.48 -8.41 40.44
C PRO A 14 32.78 -7.14 39.96
N ARG A 15 33.60 -6.28 39.37
CA ARG A 15 33.27 -4.95 38.89
C ARG A 15 32.15 -4.98 37.86
N CYS A 16 31.21 -4.05 38.02
CA CYS A 16 30.33 -3.60 36.96
C CYS A 16 31.20 -3.05 35.81
N SER A 17 31.16 -3.65 34.62
CA SER A 17 31.79 -3.11 33.41
C SER A 17 31.39 -3.90 32.18
N ARG A 18 30.25 -3.52 31.59
CA ARG A 18 30.08 -3.20 30.17
C ARG A 18 28.58 -3.21 29.88
N ALA A 19 28.01 -2.02 29.80
CA ALA A 19 26.72 -1.83 29.17
C ALA A 19 26.78 -2.45 27.76
N ALA A 20 26.01 -3.50 27.53
CA ALA A 20 25.67 -3.90 26.18
C ALA A 20 24.91 -2.72 25.58
N ARG A 21 25.60 -1.95 24.73
CA ARG A 21 24.92 -1.02 23.83
C ARG A 21 24.06 -1.89 22.93
N PHE A 22 22.78 -2.00 23.25
CA PHE A 22 21.76 -2.37 22.28
C PHE A 22 21.85 -1.32 21.19
N ILE A 23 22.58 -1.65 20.12
CA ILE A 23 22.52 -0.91 18.87
C ILE A 23 21.12 -1.20 18.35
N PHE A 24 20.19 -0.30 18.65
CA PHE A 24 18.91 -0.27 17.93
C PHE A 24 19.26 -0.19 16.44
N PRO A 25 18.75 -1.10 15.59
CA PRO A 25 18.87 -0.89 14.16
C PRO A 25 18.27 0.48 13.82
N PRO A 26 18.87 1.25 12.90
CA PRO A 26 18.26 2.49 12.48
C PRO A 26 16.85 2.17 11.99
N ARG A 27 15.85 2.94 12.45
CA ARG A 27 14.52 2.96 11.85
C ARG A 27 14.71 3.07 10.34
N MET A 28 14.41 2.00 9.59
CA MET A 28 14.18 2.12 8.15
C MET A 28 13.04 3.11 8.02
N GLN A 29 13.36 4.35 7.67
CA GLN A 29 12.35 5.28 7.22
C GLN A 29 11.79 4.64 5.96
N ALA A 30 10.53 4.20 6.01
CA ALA A 30 9.80 3.84 4.80
C ALA A 30 9.89 5.06 3.88
N ARG A 31 10.68 4.93 2.81
CA ARG A 31 10.82 5.97 1.81
C ARG A 31 9.46 6.08 1.15
N VAL A 32 8.78 7.20 1.35
CA VAL A 32 7.57 7.54 0.59
C VAL A 32 8.01 7.54 -0.89
N PRO A 33 7.44 6.68 -1.75
CA PRO A 33 7.83 6.64 -3.15
C PRO A 33 7.56 8.02 -3.76
N SER A 34 8.58 8.64 -4.35
CA SER A 34 8.37 9.83 -5.18
C SER A 34 7.84 9.38 -6.55
N MET A 35 7.13 10.24 -7.26
CA MET A 35 6.56 10.00 -8.60
C MET A 35 7.58 9.52 -9.67
N THR A 36 8.87 9.45 -9.34
CA THR A 36 9.97 9.01 -10.22
C THR A 36 10.28 7.51 -10.12
N ASP A 37 9.64 6.77 -9.20
CA ASP A 37 9.75 5.30 -9.07
C ASP A 37 8.45 4.59 -9.49
N LEU A 38 7.95 4.86 -10.69
CA LEU A 38 6.83 4.09 -11.23
C LEU A 38 7.29 2.63 -11.44
N PRO A 39 6.59 1.64 -10.85
CA PRO A 39 7.03 0.24 -10.86
C PRO A 39 6.90 -0.41 -12.24
N TYR A 40 6.07 0.17 -13.11
CA TYR A 40 5.76 -0.33 -14.42
C TYR A 40 5.41 0.84 -15.35
N ILE A 41 6.10 0.92 -16.49
CA ILE A 41 5.93 1.98 -17.49
C ILE A 41 5.60 1.30 -18.82
N HIS A 42 4.49 1.70 -19.42
CA HIS A 42 4.11 1.30 -20.76
C HIS A 42 3.44 2.48 -21.49
N ARG A 43 4.26 3.25 -22.18
CA ARG A 43 3.83 4.50 -22.80
C ARG A 43 3.31 4.28 -24.22
N VAL A 44 2.13 4.85 -24.50
CA VAL A 44 1.53 4.89 -25.83
C VAL A 44 1.37 6.35 -26.26
N SER A 45 1.94 6.71 -27.40
CA SER A 45 1.69 8.01 -28.01
C SER A 45 0.31 8.03 -28.65
N LEU A 46 -0.43 9.14 -28.50
CA LEU A 46 -1.75 9.26 -29.13
C LEU A 46 -1.67 9.35 -30.66
N ASP A 47 -0.54 9.80 -31.21
CA ASP A 47 -0.31 9.84 -32.66
C ASP A 47 -0.23 8.42 -33.28
N ASP A 48 0.14 7.43 -32.47
CA ASP A 48 0.21 6.02 -32.89
C ASP A 48 -1.13 5.29 -32.76
N VAL A 49 -2.15 5.91 -32.16
CA VAL A 49 -3.48 5.31 -31.96
C VAL A 49 -4.31 5.47 -33.23
N PRO A 50 -4.72 4.38 -33.90
CA PRO A 50 -5.57 4.47 -35.08
C PRO A 50 -6.95 5.05 -34.78
N ALA A 51 -7.61 5.64 -35.78
CA ALA A 51 -8.96 6.19 -35.63
C ALA A 51 -10.02 5.18 -35.17
N HIS A 52 -9.81 3.88 -35.40
CA HIS A 52 -10.70 2.82 -34.92
C HIS A 52 -10.35 2.31 -33.51
N GLY A 53 -9.38 2.94 -32.85
CA GLY A 53 -8.83 2.56 -31.56
C GLY A 53 -7.68 1.57 -31.64
N LEU A 54 -7.00 1.40 -30.51
CA LEU A 54 -5.86 0.48 -30.33
C LEU A 54 -6.19 -0.51 -29.21
N ALA A 55 -6.00 -1.80 -29.46
CA ALA A 55 -6.07 -2.84 -28.43
C ALA A 55 -4.65 -3.15 -27.92
N VAL A 56 -4.47 -3.18 -26.61
CA VAL A 56 -3.18 -3.43 -25.95
C VAL A 56 -3.39 -4.44 -24.84
N THR A 57 -2.58 -5.50 -24.83
CA THR A 57 -2.53 -6.46 -23.72
C THR A 57 -1.20 -6.29 -22.98
N LEU A 58 -1.27 -6.03 -21.69
CA LEU A 58 -0.12 -5.85 -20.80
C LEU A 58 0.04 -7.10 -19.96
N VAL A 59 1.22 -7.72 -20.02
CA VAL A 59 1.61 -8.86 -19.18
C VAL A 59 2.97 -8.55 -18.57
N PRO A 60 3.02 -7.93 -17.38
CA PRO A 60 4.29 -7.60 -16.75
C PRO A 60 5.13 -8.85 -16.50
N ASP A 61 6.42 -8.77 -16.79
CA ASP A 61 7.36 -9.85 -16.53
C ASP A 61 7.61 -10.05 -15.01
N GLU A 62 8.43 -11.03 -14.65
CA GLU A 62 8.71 -11.34 -13.24
C GLU A 62 9.33 -10.15 -12.48
N ALA A 63 10.23 -9.40 -13.12
CA ALA A 63 10.89 -8.26 -12.48
C ALA A 63 9.91 -7.10 -12.26
N GLN A 64 9.04 -6.86 -13.24
CA GLN A 64 7.98 -5.85 -13.18
C GLN A 64 6.92 -6.24 -12.14
N ARG A 65 6.49 -7.50 -12.08
CA ARG A 65 5.57 -7.98 -11.02
C ARG A 65 6.18 -7.84 -9.62
N ALA A 66 7.47 -8.12 -9.47
CA ALA A 66 8.16 -7.89 -8.20
C ALA A 66 8.24 -6.39 -7.84
N ALA A 67 8.37 -5.49 -8.83
CA ALA A 67 8.33 -4.05 -8.60
C ALA A 67 6.94 -3.57 -8.21
N LEU A 68 5.90 -4.06 -8.89
CA LEU A 68 4.49 -3.80 -8.57
C LEU A 68 4.17 -4.23 -7.13
N ALA A 69 4.53 -5.47 -6.75
CA ALA A 69 4.30 -5.97 -5.39
C ALA A 69 4.92 -5.09 -4.31
N ARG A 70 6.15 -4.59 -4.53
CA ARG A 70 6.82 -3.67 -3.60
C ARG A 70 6.14 -2.30 -3.55
N PHE A 71 5.62 -1.83 -4.68
CA PHE A 71 4.99 -0.52 -4.78
C PHE A 71 3.64 -0.49 -4.05
N VAL A 72 2.83 -1.54 -4.21
CA VAL A 72 1.51 -1.66 -3.58
C VAL A 72 1.55 -2.33 -2.20
N ASP A 73 2.75 -2.55 -1.65
CA ASP A 73 3.03 -3.12 -0.32
C ASP A 73 2.37 -4.47 -0.05
N ILE A 74 2.52 -5.42 -0.98
CA ILE A 74 2.06 -6.80 -0.81
C ILE A 74 3.19 -7.82 -1.00
N PRO A 75 3.09 -9.01 -0.38
CA PRO A 75 4.10 -10.06 -0.51
C PRO A 75 4.46 -10.47 -1.95
N ALA A 76 3.47 -10.58 -2.85
CA ALA A 76 3.72 -10.97 -4.24
C ALA A 76 2.57 -10.62 -5.19
N VAL A 77 2.92 -10.37 -6.45
CA VAL A 77 2.02 -10.44 -7.61
C VAL A 77 2.44 -11.67 -8.42
N HIS A 78 1.67 -12.75 -8.36
CA HIS A 78 1.99 -14.00 -9.06
C HIS A 78 1.77 -13.87 -10.55
N SER A 79 0.63 -13.27 -10.93
CA SER A 79 0.25 -12.98 -12.31
C SER A 79 -0.46 -11.63 -12.39
N LEU A 80 -0.31 -10.95 -13.52
CA LEU A 80 -1.08 -9.77 -13.88
C LEU A 80 -1.25 -9.75 -15.40
N THR A 81 -2.48 -9.54 -15.84
CA THR A 81 -2.83 -9.25 -17.23
C THR A 81 -3.81 -8.09 -17.25
N ALA A 82 -3.59 -7.12 -18.14
CA ALA A 82 -4.58 -6.09 -18.43
C ALA A 82 -4.86 -6.06 -19.93
N ASP A 83 -6.11 -6.29 -20.32
CA ASP A 83 -6.59 -6.18 -21.68
C ASP A 83 -7.29 -4.83 -21.85
N LEU A 84 -6.68 -3.93 -22.61
CA LEU A 84 -7.09 -2.53 -22.74
C LEU A 84 -7.45 -2.18 -24.18
N ARG A 85 -8.36 -1.22 -24.32
CA ARG A 85 -8.73 -0.56 -25.57
C ARG A 85 -8.66 0.95 -25.40
N ILE A 86 -7.86 1.58 -26.23
CA ILE A 86 -7.72 3.03 -26.33
C ILE A 86 -8.57 3.52 -27.50
N SER A 87 -9.41 4.53 -27.27
CA SER A 87 -10.18 5.21 -28.32
C SER A 87 -9.90 6.71 -28.25
N LEU A 88 -9.72 7.38 -29.39
CA LEU A 88 -9.52 8.83 -29.42
C LEU A 88 -10.86 9.56 -29.25
N VAL A 89 -10.90 10.57 -28.39
CA VAL A 89 -12.11 11.37 -28.10
C VAL A 89 -11.76 12.86 -28.15
N GLY A 90 -12.04 13.50 -29.29
CA GLY A 90 -11.63 14.89 -29.51
C GLY A 90 -10.10 15.03 -29.50
N ALA A 91 -9.56 15.87 -28.60
CA ALA A 91 -8.13 15.99 -28.34
C ALA A 91 -7.63 15.06 -27.22
N GLY A 92 -8.53 14.25 -26.64
CA GLY A 92 -8.26 13.31 -25.56
C GLY A 92 -8.32 11.85 -26.00
N ALA A 93 -8.35 10.96 -25.03
CA ALA A 93 -8.56 9.54 -25.24
C ALA A 93 -9.44 8.94 -24.15
N HIS A 94 -9.99 7.77 -24.44
CA HIS A 94 -10.75 6.96 -23.49
C HIS A 94 -10.14 5.57 -23.46
N VAL A 95 -9.73 5.12 -22.28
CA VAL A 95 -9.15 3.80 -22.06
C VAL A 95 -10.16 2.96 -21.30
N THR A 96 -10.57 1.86 -21.91
CA THR A 96 -11.45 0.86 -21.29
C THR A 96 -10.78 -0.49 -21.26
N GLY A 97 -11.15 -1.36 -20.34
CA GLY A 97 -10.59 -2.70 -20.31
C GLY A 97 -10.84 -3.45 -19.03
N ARG A 98 -10.03 -4.48 -18.82
CA ARG A 98 -10.12 -5.32 -17.63
C ARG A 98 -8.75 -5.77 -17.17
N LEU A 99 -8.52 -5.63 -15.87
CA LEU A 99 -7.36 -6.14 -15.17
C LEU A 99 -7.71 -7.45 -14.47
N LYS A 100 -6.81 -8.43 -14.56
CA LYS A 100 -6.86 -9.68 -13.81
C LYS A 100 -5.51 -9.93 -13.16
N ALA A 101 -5.51 -10.24 -11.87
CA ALA A 101 -4.28 -10.54 -11.15
C ALA A 101 -4.51 -11.66 -10.13
N GLN A 102 -3.45 -12.42 -9.87
CA GLN A 102 -3.38 -13.27 -8.69
C GLN A 102 -2.28 -12.72 -7.78
N VAL A 103 -2.65 -12.37 -6.56
CA VAL A 103 -1.76 -11.72 -5.60
C VAL A 103 -1.64 -12.53 -4.33
N ARG A 104 -0.58 -12.31 -3.58
CA ARG A 104 -0.42 -12.81 -2.21
C ARG A 104 -0.57 -11.66 -1.22
N GLN A 105 -1.41 -11.83 -0.23
CA GLN A 105 -1.63 -10.88 0.86
C GLN A 105 -1.41 -11.55 2.23
N ILE A 106 -1.34 -10.77 3.29
CA ILE A 106 -1.25 -11.25 4.68
C ILE A 106 -2.60 -10.98 5.34
N SER A 107 -3.24 -12.00 5.92
CA SER A 107 -4.49 -11.79 6.65
C SER A 107 -4.29 -10.87 7.85
N VAL A 108 -5.19 -9.91 8.05
CA VAL A 108 -5.18 -9.04 9.24
C VAL A 108 -5.61 -9.76 10.53
N VAL A 109 -6.14 -10.99 10.42
CA VAL A 109 -6.62 -11.79 11.56
C VAL A 109 -5.56 -12.81 12.00
N SER A 110 -5.20 -13.77 11.14
CA SER A 110 -4.18 -14.80 11.45
C SER A 110 -2.74 -14.35 11.25
N LEU A 111 -2.51 -13.28 10.49
CA LEU A 111 -1.18 -12.88 10.00
C LEU A 111 -0.53 -13.94 9.09
N GLU A 112 -1.32 -14.86 8.53
CA GLU A 112 -0.85 -15.87 7.57
C GLU A 112 -0.95 -15.35 6.11
N PRO A 113 0.00 -15.74 5.24
CA PRO A 113 -0.06 -15.42 3.82
C PRO A 113 -1.12 -16.27 3.10
N PHE A 114 -1.88 -15.64 2.22
CA PHE A 114 -2.83 -16.33 1.34
C PHE A 114 -2.89 -15.67 -0.04
N ASP A 115 -3.33 -16.44 -1.03
CA ASP A 115 -3.44 -15.97 -2.41
C ASP A 115 -4.89 -15.59 -2.74
N THR A 116 -5.08 -14.48 -3.44
CA THR A 116 -6.37 -13.91 -3.83
C THR A 116 -6.37 -13.59 -5.32
N ASP A 117 -7.46 -13.94 -6.00
CA ASP A 117 -7.70 -13.52 -7.38
C ASP A 117 -8.44 -12.17 -7.39
N LEU A 118 -7.95 -11.23 -8.19
CA LEU A 118 -8.50 -9.89 -8.38
C LEU A 118 -8.97 -9.72 -9.82
N GLU A 119 -10.10 -9.05 -10.00
CA GLU A 119 -10.62 -8.64 -11.30
C GLU A 119 -11.21 -7.24 -11.17
N GLU A 120 -10.72 -6.30 -11.99
CA GLU A 120 -11.11 -4.89 -11.92
C GLU A 120 -11.41 -4.35 -13.33
N GLU A 121 -12.47 -3.57 -13.46
CA GLU A 121 -12.81 -2.89 -14.72
C GLU A 121 -12.06 -1.57 -14.82
N ILE A 122 -11.50 -1.28 -15.99
CA ILE A 122 -10.82 -0.02 -16.26
C ILE A 122 -11.72 0.81 -17.17
N ASP A 123 -12.01 2.04 -16.75
CA ASP A 123 -12.75 3.05 -17.52
C ASP A 123 -12.24 4.43 -17.12
N VAL A 124 -11.33 5.00 -17.93
CA VAL A 124 -10.68 6.28 -17.64
C VAL A 124 -10.62 7.16 -18.88
N HIS A 125 -11.00 8.42 -18.71
CA HIS A 125 -10.86 9.46 -19.72
C HIS A 125 -9.56 10.23 -19.52
N PHE A 126 -8.90 10.55 -20.62
CA PHE A 126 -7.66 11.32 -20.66
C PHE A 126 -7.88 12.61 -21.46
N ALA A 127 -7.36 13.73 -20.98
CA ALA A 127 -7.45 15.03 -21.64
C ALA A 127 -6.11 15.81 -21.54
N PRO A 128 -5.86 16.76 -22.46
CA PRO A 128 -4.71 17.66 -22.34
C PRO A 128 -4.77 18.47 -21.03
N GLU A 129 -3.62 18.75 -20.43
CA GLU A 129 -3.52 19.49 -19.16
C GLU A 129 -4.25 20.83 -19.20
N GLU A 130 -4.19 21.54 -20.35
CA GLU A 130 -4.86 22.82 -20.51
C GLU A 130 -6.40 22.70 -20.45
N ALA A 131 -6.94 21.58 -20.95
CA ALA A 131 -8.38 21.31 -20.92
C ALA A 131 -8.86 20.94 -19.52
N ILE A 132 -8.03 20.25 -18.73
CA ILE A 132 -8.31 19.94 -17.32
C ILE A 132 -8.28 21.22 -16.49
N ALA A 133 -7.23 22.04 -16.64
CA ALA A 133 -7.10 23.31 -15.92
C ALA A 133 -8.25 24.28 -16.21
N ALA A 134 -8.72 24.34 -17.47
CA ALA A 134 -9.88 25.17 -17.82
C ALA A 134 -11.16 24.73 -17.09
N ARG A 135 -11.38 23.42 -16.93
CA ARG A 135 -12.53 22.88 -16.18
C ARG A 135 -12.45 23.16 -14.69
N ALA A 136 -11.27 23.12 -14.09
CA ALA A 136 -11.08 23.37 -12.66
C ALA A 136 -11.40 24.81 -12.23
N VAL A 137 -11.30 25.78 -13.15
CA VAL A 137 -11.57 27.21 -12.86
C VAL A 137 -13.07 27.52 -12.85
N ASP A 138 -13.89 26.71 -13.54
CA ASP A 138 -15.32 26.96 -13.74
C ASP A 138 -16.22 26.32 -12.67
N VAL A 139 -15.65 25.62 -11.68
CA VAL A 139 -16.44 24.76 -10.79
C VAL A 139 -16.16 25.02 -9.30
N ASP A 140 -17.13 25.63 -8.61
CA ASP A 140 -17.25 25.71 -7.14
C ASP A 140 -17.97 24.47 -6.54
N ASP A 141 -18.01 23.35 -7.28
CA ASP A 141 -18.69 22.11 -6.90
C ASP A 141 -17.68 21.00 -6.55
N PRO A 142 -17.61 20.56 -5.28
CA PRO A 142 -16.68 19.50 -4.86
C PRO A 142 -16.96 18.14 -5.53
N GLU A 143 -18.15 17.91 -6.09
CA GLU A 143 -18.47 16.66 -6.79
C GLU A 143 -17.80 16.57 -8.17
N ALA A 144 -17.42 17.70 -8.76
CA ALA A 144 -16.75 17.74 -10.06
C ALA A 144 -15.26 17.34 -10.02
N GLU A 145 -14.64 17.26 -8.83
CA GLU A 145 -13.29 16.71 -8.68
C GLU A 145 -13.24 15.20 -8.95
N LEU A 146 -14.35 14.48 -8.74
CA LEU A 146 -14.40 13.01 -8.85
C LEU A 146 -14.50 12.49 -10.30
N ASP A 147 -14.84 13.35 -11.27
CA ASP A 147 -14.99 13.00 -12.70
C ASP A 147 -14.02 13.79 -13.58
N GLN A 148 -12.90 14.26 -12.99
CA GLN A 148 -11.85 14.89 -13.78
C GLN A 148 -11.09 13.84 -14.59
N PRO A 149 -10.89 14.06 -15.90
CA PRO A 149 -10.09 13.16 -16.71
C PRO A 149 -8.60 13.26 -16.32
N ASP A 150 -7.89 12.17 -16.54
CA ASP A 150 -6.45 12.09 -16.33
C ASP A 150 -5.68 12.92 -17.38
N ALA A 151 -4.50 13.42 -16.97
CA ALA A 151 -3.68 14.25 -17.84
C ALA A 151 -2.95 13.44 -18.93
N ILE A 152 -2.99 13.94 -20.16
CA ILE A 152 -2.09 13.53 -21.24
C ILE A 152 -0.79 14.30 -21.07
N VAL A 153 0.25 13.61 -20.60
CA VAL A 153 1.60 14.16 -20.48
C VAL A 153 2.33 13.94 -21.79
N ASP A 154 3.10 14.89 -22.33
CA ASP A 154 3.96 14.74 -23.52
C ASP A 154 3.32 13.95 -24.69
N GLY A 155 2.05 14.21 -25.00
CA GLY A 155 1.31 13.60 -26.12
C GLY A 155 1.04 12.09 -25.98
N GLY A 156 1.14 11.51 -24.78
CA GLY A 156 0.96 10.08 -24.58
C GLY A 156 0.43 9.72 -23.21
N ILE A 157 -0.02 8.47 -23.09
CA ILE A 157 -0.59 7.88 -21.88
C ILE A 157 0.33 6.77 -21.40
N ASP A 158 0.56 6.70 -20.09
CA ASP A 158 1.27 5.58 -19.48
C ASP A 158 0.27 4.54 -18.96
N LEU A 159 0.06 3.50 -19.76
CA LEU A 159 -0.82 2.39 -19.39
C LEU A 159 -0.25 1.54 -18.24
N GLY A 160 1.07 1.55 -18.05
CA GLY A 160 1.71 0.84 -16.95
C GLY A 160 1.37 1.48 -15.61
N HIS A 161 1.36 2.82 -15.58
CA HIS A 161 0.90 3.57 -14.43
C HIS A 161 -0.60 3.32 -14.17
N LEU A 162 -1.44 3.43 -15.19
CA LEU A 162 -2.88 3.16 -15.08
C LEU A 162 -3.17 1.77 -14.52
N VAL A 163 -2.50 0.73 -15.04
CA VAL A 163 -2.63 -0.64 -14.52
C VAL A 163 -2.18 -0.77 -13.07
N THR A 164 -1.13 -0.04 -12.68
CA THR A 164 -0.64 -0.04 -11.29
C THR A 164 -1.67 0.58 -10.34
N GLU A 165 -2.32 1.66 -10.76
CA GLU A 165 -3.37 2.31 -9.99
C GLU A 165 -4.55 1.37 -9.77
N PHE A 166 -5.09 0.78 -10.85
CA PHE A 166 -6.22 -0.13 -10.75
C PHE A 166 -5.89 -1.42 -9.98
N LEU A 167 -4.65 -1.93 -10.08
CA LEU A 167 -4.19 -3.00 -9.19
C LEU A 167 -4.28 -2.59 -7.72
N SER A 168 -3.86 -1.37 -7.40
CA SER A 168 -3.87 -0.86 -6.02
C SER A 168 -5.29 -0.68 -5.50
N LEU A 169 -6.21 -0.20 -6.34
CA LEU A 169 -7.63 -0.04 -6.02
C LEU A 169 -8.35 -1.37 -5.80
N ALA A 170 -7.97 -2.41 -6.55
CA ALA A 170 -8.55 -3.74 -6.44
C ALA A 170 -8.16 -4.49 -5.15
N LEU A 171 -7.12 -4.04 -4.44
CA LEU A 171 -6.67 -4.70 -3.21
C LEU A 171 -7.63 -4.42 -2.05
N ASP A 172 -8.00 -5.48 -1.31
CA ASP A 172 -8.71 -5.34 -0.05
C ASP A 172 -7.81 -4.63 0.98
N PRO A 173 -8.21 -3.49 1.56
CA PRO A 173 -7.44 -2.79 2.59
C PRO A 173 -7.36 -3.56 3.92
N TYR A 174 -8.24 -4.54 4.15
CA TYR A 174 -8.28 -5.38 5.35
C TYR A 174 -8.42 -6.87 4.98
N PRO A 175 -7.45 -7.43 4.25
CA PRO A 175 -7.56 -8.76 3.67
C PRO A 175 -7.74 -9.84 4.74
N ARG A 176 -8.64 -10.78 4.50
CA ARG A 176 -8.92 -11.93 5.37
C ARG A 176 -9.02 -13.20 4.55
N MET A 177 -8.62 -14.31 5.15
CA MET A 177 -8.89 -15.59 4.52
C MET A 177 -10.39 -15.88 4.52
N PRO A 178 -10.92 -16.56 3.49
CA PRO A 178 -12.32 -16.97 3.46
C PRO A 178 -12.69 -17.80 4.71
N GLY A 179 -13.73 -17.37 5.43
CA GLY A 179 -14.23 -18.06 6.62
C GLY A 179 -13.49 -17.73 7.92
N GLU A 180 -12.60 -16.76 7.92
CA GLU A 180 -11.84 -16.34 9.10
C GLU A 180 -12.67 -15.38 9.98
N GLU A 181 -12.95 -15.80 11.21
CA GLU A 181 -13.61 -14.97 12.23
C GLU A 181 -12.61 -14.48 13.26
N PHE A 182 -12.77 -13.23 13.69
CA PHE A 182 -11.96 -12.68 14.79
C PHE A 182 -12.54 -13.12 16.13
N GLU A 183 -11.81 -13.95 16.87
CA GLU A 183 -12.16 -14.27 18.26
C GLU A 183 -11.76 -13.11 19.18
N THR A 184 -12.74 -12.49 19.85
CA THR A 184 -12.48 -11.48 20.86
C THR A 184 -11.80 -12.12 22.07
N VAL A 185 -10.55 -11.73 22.33
CA VAL A 185 -9.89 -12.08 23.59
C VAL A 185 -10.67 -11.44 24.72
N ALA A 186 -11.10 -12.25 25.69
CA ALA A 186 -11.85 -11.78 26.84
C ALA A 186 -11.15 -10.59 27.49
N GLU A 187 -11.92 -9.54 27.78
CA GLU A 187 -11.43 -8.29 28.36
C GLU A 187 -10.61 -8.59 29.62
N ALA A 188 -9.35 -8.13 29.65
CA ALA A 188 -8.57 -8.19 30.88
C ALA A 188 -9.34 -7.43 31.97
N PRO A 189 -9.38 -7.92 33.22
CA PRO A 189 -10.16 -7.29 34.26
C PRO A 189 -9.80 -5.81 34.36
N GLU A 190 -10.81 -4.92 34.47
CA GLU A 190 -10.63 -3.45 34.40
C GLU A 190 -9.50 -2.92 35.30
N ALA A 191 -9.24 -3.60 36.43
CA ALA A 191 -8.15 -3.31 37.35
C ALA A 191 -6.73 -3.40 36.76
N LEU A 192 -6.55 -4.07 35.63
CA LEU A 192 -5.27 -4.23 34.92
C LEU A 192 -5.21 -3.39 33.62
N SER A 193 -6.26 -2.62 33.32
CA SER A 193 -6.28 -1.79 32.11
C SER A 193 -5.39 -0.55 32.27
N PRO A 194 -4.61 -0.17 31.24
CA PRO A 194 -3.90 1.11 31.20
C PRO A 194 -4.80 2.33 31.47
N PHE A 195 -6.11 2.21 31.23
CA PHE A 195 -7.10 3.26 31.44
C PHE A 195 -7.64 3.33 32.89
N ALA A 196 -7.27 2.40 33.77
CA ALA A 196 -7.71 2.38 35.17
C ALA A 196 -7.28 3.63 35.96
N GLU A 197 -6.18 4.27 35.56
CA GLU A 197 -5.74 5.54 36.16
C GLU A 197 -6.63 6.72 35.79
N LEU A 198 -7.24 6.71 34.60
CA LEU A 198 -8.13 7.80 34.15
C LEU A 198 -9.47 7.79 34.87
N ALA A 199 -9.96 6.63 35.30
CA ALA A 199 -11.21 6.51 36.06
C ALA A 199 -11.17 7.37 37.34
N ARG A 200 -9.99 7.54 37.95
CA ARG A 200 -9.77 8.31 39.18
C ARG A 200 -9.85 9.83 39.00
N LEU A 201 -9.87 10.31 37.75
CA LEU A 201 -9.95 11.75 37.44
C LEU A 201 -11.39 12.24 37.32
N LYS A 202 -12.37 11.34 37.18
CA LYS A 202 -13.79 11.67 37.06
C LYS A 202 -14.40 12.24 38.35
N ASP A 203 -13.85 11.85 39.50
CA ASP A 203 -14.32 12.29 40.83
C ASP A 203 -13.72 13.62 41.28
N LYS A 204 -12.87 14.24 40.45
CA LYS A 204 -12.12 15.48 40.77
C LYS A 204 -12.58 16.70 39.96
N SER A 205 -13.62 16.57 39.14
CA SER A 205 -14.22 17.65 38.36
C SER A 205 -15.54 18.12 38.93
#